data_AF-A0A0P1FE01-F1
#
_entry.id   AF-A0A0P1FE01-F1
#
_cell.length_a   1.000
_cell.length_b   1.000
_cell.length_c   1.000
_cell.angle_alpha   90.00
_cell.angle_beta   90.00
_cell.angle_gamma   90.00
#
_symmetry.space_group_name_H-M   'P 1'
#
loop_
_entity.id
_entity.type
_entity.pdbx_description
1 polymer ?
#
loop_
_entity_poly.entity_id
_entity_poly.type
_entity_poly.pdbx_seq_one_letter_code
_entity_poly.pdbx_strand_id
1 'polypeptide(L)'
;MSIWQEKASELDELYSQEPEIARRQLKNQVQLLVLEGTDHRFFPIRRLADGMQGMPMNSARSEAAEIIRYRSQLEADGFVAVRQDSKRHDALMGTLCELLGEQFATKPSLSKKTFWIKAETLRDEVVLAFQAYDEYGTPEGFRDAKKWFVLHPETFRYYPAKIIWGLTTDEKGRDFTAHQARDALRKLDFQCVDRSRDEVPASSESGKFYEGAETLAVQSLRERNTAARVRCIAYHRHMNNGKLACAVCGFDFTEVYGELGEGFINVHHLHPMSEAKSERQVVPEKDLVPVCPNCHAMIHRGGMTRTLDDMREIVKKGRIA
;
A
#
# COMPACT_ATOMS: atom_id res chain seq x y z
N MET A 1 13.71 -18.50 6.43
CA MET A 1 12.38 -18.92 6.90
C MET A 1 12.27 -18.63 8.38
N SER A 2 11.13 -18.15 8.85
CA SER A 2 10.88 -17.98 10.29
C SER A 2 10.79 -19.35 10.97
N ILE A 3 11.21 -19.45 12.23
CA ILE A 3 11.06 -20.68 13.03
C ILE A 3 9.60 -21.16 13.09
N TRP A 4 8.64 -20.24 13.02
CA TRP A 4 7.22 -20.57 12.94
C TRP A 4 6.84 -21.30 11.64
N GLN A 5 7.45 -20.93 10.51
CA GLN A 5 7.21 -21.57 9.22
C GLN A 5 7.80 -22.98 9.20
N GLU A 6 9.01 -23.16 9.73
CA GLU A 6 9.65 -24.48 9.84
C GLU A 6 8.80 -25.43 10.69
N LYS A 7 8.36 -24.99 11.88
CA LYS A 7 7.50 -25.80 12.74
C LYS A 7 6.10 -26.02 12.19
N ALA A 8 5.59 -25.08 11.39
CA ALA A 8 4.34 -25.28 10.69
C ALA A 8 4.47 -26.37 9.62
N SER A 9 5.57 -26.43 8.87
CA SER A 9 5.82 -27.50 7.90
C SER A 9 5.88 -28.88 8.57
N GLU A 10 6.57 -29.01 9.71
CA GLU A 10 6.58 -30.26 10.50
C GLU A 10 5.16 -30.67 10.96
N LEU A 11 4.36 -29.70 11.40
CA LEU A 11 3.00 -29.94 11.88
C LEU A 11 2.02 -30.23 10.72
N ASP A 12 2.24 -29.62 9.55
CA ASP A 12 1.47 -29.85 8.32
C ASP A 12 1.65 -31.29 7.84
N GLU A 13 2.89 -31.80 7.86
CA GLU A 13 3.19 -33.19 7.51
C GLU A 13 2.51 -34.18 8.49
N LEU A 14 2.54 -33.88 9.80
CA LEU A 14 1.81 -34.67 10.80
C LEU A 14 0.30 -34.66 10.54
N TYR A 15 -0.27 -33.51 10.20
CA TYR A 15 -1.70 -33.38 9.93
C TYR A 15 -2.12 -34.14 8.67
N SER A 16 -1.27 -34.15 7.63
CA SER A 16 -1.48 -34.96 6.42
C SER A 16 -1.47 -36.46 6.71
N GLN A 17 -0.65 -36.92 7.65
CA GLN A 17 -0.59 -38.32 8.05
C GLN A 17 -1.73 -38.70 9.03
N GLU A 18 -2.12 -37.79 9.90
CA GLU A 18 -3.13 -38.00 10.95
C GLU A 18 -4.22 -36.91 10.97
N PRO A 19 -5.19 -36.93 10.01
CA PRO A 19 -6.22 -35.89 9.89
C PRO A 19 -7.10 -35.70 11.13
N GLU A 20 -7.32 -36.79 11.89
CA GLU A 20 -8.09 -36.74 13.14
C GLU A 20 -7.38 -35.93 14.24
N ILE A 21 -6.03 -35.95 14.26
CA ILE A 21 -5.25 -35.08 15.15
C ILE A 21 -5.44 -33.63 14.72
N ALA A 22 -5.33 -33.32 13.43
CA ALA A 22 -5.52 -31.97 12.89
C ALA A 22 -6.87 -31.40 13.31
N ARG A 23 -7.95 -32.15 13.05
CA ARG A 23 -9.32 -31.76 13.38
C ARG A 23 -9.49 -31.49 14.87
N ARG A 24 -9.02 -32.39 15.72
CA ARG A 24 -9.10 -32.25 17.19
C ARG A 24 -8.33 -31.03 17.70
N GLN A 25 -7.12 -30.80 17.19
CA GLN A 25 -6.27 -29.70 17.66
C GLN A 25 -6.78 -28.33 17.19
N LEU A 26 -7.20 -28.21 15.93
CA LEU A 26 -7.76 -26.98 15.38
C LEU A 26 -9.09 -26.59 16.02
N LYS A 27 -9.93 -27.58 16.35
CA LYS A 27 -11.21 -27.35 17.02
C LYS A 27 -11.04 -26.73 18.39
N ASN A 28 -10.16 -27.28 19.22
CA ASN A 28 -10.03 -26.94 20.63
C ASN A 28 -9.16 -25.69 20.90
N GLN A 29 -8.38 -25.24 19.92
CA GLN A 29 -7.45 -24.14 20.11
C GLN A 29 -8.04 -22.80 19.65
N VAL A 30 -7.77 -21.75 20.43
CA VAL A 30 -8.36 -20.42 20.22
C VAL A 30 -7.47 -19.53 19.35
N GLN A 31 -6.15 -19.69 19.44
CA GLN A 31 -5.18 -18.88 18.72
C GLN A 31 -4.58 -19.71 17.58
N LEU A 32 -4.84 -19.32 16.34
CA LEU A 32 -4.39 -20.03 15.14
C LEU A 32 -3.47 -19.11 14.33
N LEU A 33 -2.31 -19.61 13.96
CA LEU A 33 -1.45 -19.04 12.94
C LEU A 33 -1.97 -19.46 11.57
N VAL A 34 -2.04 -18.52 10.64
CA VAL A 34 -2.45 -18.74 9.26
C VAL A 34 -1.23 -18.55 8.38
N LEU A 35 -0.86 -19.59 7.65
CA LEU A 35 0.26 -19.57 6.70
C LEU A 35 -0.21 -20.02 5.33
N GLU A 36 0.02 -19.19 4.33
CA GLU A 36 -0.23 -19.53 2.93
C GLU A 36 0.86 -20.47 2.41
N GLY A 37 0.50 -21.39 1.50
CA GLY A 37 1.45 -22.34 0.89
C GLY A 37 1.68 -23.65 1.66
N THR A 38 0.88 -23.92 2.70
CA THR A 38 0.79 -25.22 3.39
C THR A 38 -0.56 -25.88 3.11
N ASP A 39 -0.65 -27.20 3.21
CA ASP A 39 -1.90 -27.93 2.90
C ASP A 39 -3.02 -27.59 3.89
N HIS A 40 -2.71 -27.50 5.19
CA HIS A 40 -3.72 -27.28 6.23
C HIS A 40 -4.01 -25.82 6.54
N ARG A 41 -3.09 -24.90 6.16
CA ARG A 41 -3.18 -23.43 6.29
C ARG A 41 -3.30 -22.86 7.72
N PHE A 42 -3.89 -23.61 8.65
CA PHE A 42 -4.15 -23.22 10.03
C PHE A 42 -3.33 -24.08 10.98
N PHE A 43 -2.66 -23.43 11.92
CA PHE A 43 -1.80 -24.10 12.89
C PHE A 43 -2.02 -23.53 14.29
N PRO A 44 -2.31 -24.35 15.32
CA PRO A 44 -2.38 -23.85 16.67
C PRO A 44 -1.02 -23.31 17.12
N ILE A 45 -0.97 -22.02 17.47
CA ILE A 45 0.27 -21.33 17.90
C ILE A 45 0.96 -22.11 19.02
N ARG A 46 0.17 -22.65 19.93
CA ARG A 46 0.65 -23.47 21.02
C ARG A 46 1.42 -24.71 20.57
N ARG A 47 0.94 -25.39 19.53
CA ARG A 47 1.58 -26.62 19.04
C ARG A 47 2.89 -26.31 18.33
N LEU A 48 2.91 -25.24 17.55
CA LEU A 48 4.16 -24.72 16.99
C LEU A 48 5.18 -24.41 18.09
N ALA A 49 4.73 -23.80 19.19
CA ALA A 49 5.59 -23.49 20.33
C ALA A 49 6.10 -24.73 21.08
N ASP A 50 5.25 -25.74 21.30
CA ASP A 50 5.67 -27.02 21.87
C ASP A 50 6.82 -27.60 21.02
N GLY A 51 6.69 -27.60 19.69
CA GLY A 51 7.73 -28.07 18.77
C GLY A 51 9.03 -27.25 18.85
N MET A 52 8.96 -25.94 19.04
CA MET A 52 10.14 -25.08 19.27
C MET A 52 10.87 -25.41 20.57
N GLN A 53 10.15 -25.90 21.59
CA GLN A 53 10.72 -26.35 22.85
C GLN A 53 11.15 -27.83 22.84
N GLY A 54 11.05 -28.51 21.68
CA GLY A 54 11.35 -29.93 21.55
C GLY A 54 10.29 -30.85 22.18
N MET A 55 9.11 -30.32 22.50
CA MET A 55 8.00 -31.12 23.04
C MET A 55 7.17 -31.77 21.91
N PRO A 56 6.55 -32.94 22.15
CA PRO A 56 5.72 -33.61 21.15
C PRO A 56 4.45 -32.80 20.82
N MET A 57 4.33 -32.39 19.56
CA MET A 57 3.18 -31.64 19.04
C MET A 57 1.90 -32.50 18.89
N ASN A 58 2.02 -33.83 18.89
CA ASN A 58 0.88 -34.75 18.79
C ASN A 58 0.11 -34.94 20.12
N SER A 59 0.63 -34.43 21.23
CA SER A 59 0.05 -34.63 22.57
C SER A 59 -1.38 -34.10 22.66
N ALA A 60 -2.22 -34.69 23.53
CA ALA A 60 -3.62 -34.32 23.71
C ALA A 60 -3.85 -33.30 24.85
N ARG A 61 -2.90 -33.14 25.76
CA ARG A 61 -3.00 -32.27 26.93
C ARG A 61 -1.97 -31.16 26.86
N SER A 62 -2.37 -29.97 27.28
CA SER A 62 -1.52 -28.79 27.27
C SER A 62 -2.01 -27.81 28.35
N GLU A 63 -1.17 -27.43 29.31
CA GLU A 63 -1.51 -26.58 30.47
C GLU A 63 -1.77 -25.11 30.09
N ALA A 64 -2.93 -24.54 30.40
CA ALA A 64 -3.45 -23.28 29.84
C ALA A 64 -2.59 -21.99 30.03
N ALA A 65 -1.53 -22.00 30.83
CA ALA A 65 -0.83 -20.80 31.30
C ALA A 65 0.07 -20.08 30.27
N GLU A 66 0.36 -20.66 29.10
CA GLU A 66 1.38 -20.10 28.18
C GLU A 66 0.86 -19.20 27.04
N ILE A 67 -0.46 -19.02 26.91
CA ILE A 67 -1.10 -18.35 25.74
C ILE A 67 -0.66 -16.88 25.57
N ILE A 68 -0.25 -16.22 26.65
CA ILE A 68 0.17 -14.80 26.63
C ILE A 68 1.61 -14.65 26.08
N ARG A 69 2.50 -15.63 26.31
CA ARG A 69 3.94 -15.50 26.02
C ARG A 69 4.25 -15.44 24.52
N TYR A 70 3.49 -16.18 23.71
CA TYR A 70 3.78 -16.31 22.27
C TYR A 70 3.29 -15.13 21.42
N ARG A 71 2.42 -14.26 21.95
CA ARG A 71 1.93 -13.10 21.22
C ARG A 71 3.04 -12.10 20.92
N SER A 72 3.83 -11.74 21.93
CA SER A 72 4.95 -10.81 21.75
C SER A 72 6.02 -11.36 20.81
N GLN A 73 6.23 -12.68 20.82
CA GLN A 73 7.15 -13.33 19.88
C GLN A 73 6.61 -13.28 18.45
N LEU A 74 5.33 -13.59 18.25
CA LEU A 74 4.66 -13.47 16.94
C LEU A 74 4.73 -12.04 16.40
N GLU A 75 4.44 -11.04 17.24
CA GLU A 75 4.56 -9.64 16.85
C GLU A 75 6.00 -9.26 16.48
N ALA A 76 7.00 -9.70 17.26
CA ALA A 76 8.41 -9.50 16.94
C ALA A 76 8.83 -10.20 15.64
N ASP A 77 8.22 -11.34 15.34
CA ASP A 77 8.42 -12.09 14.10
C ASP A 77 7.53 -11.58 12.95
N GLY A 78 6.88 -10.42 13.09
CA GLY A 78 6.12 -9.76 12.03
C GLY A 78 4.75 -10.35 11.75
N PHE A 79 4.11 -11.00 12.74
CA PHE A 79 2.74 -11.47 12.64
C PHE A 79 1.77 -10.51 13.35
N VAL A 80 0.55 -10.40 12.81
CA VAL A 80 -0.49 -9.53 13.33
C VAL A 80 -1.79 -10.31 13.55
N ALA A 81 -2.48 -10.02 14.64
CA ALA A 81 -3.78 -10.61 14.95
C ALA A 81 -4.89 -10.00 14.07
N VAL A 82 -5.70 -10.84 13.46
CA VAL A 82 -6.90 -10.44 12.69
C VAL A 82 -8.04 -10.09 13.65
N ARG A 83 -8.71 -8.96 13.40
CA ARG A 83 -9.83 -8.46 14.22
C ARG A 83 -11.05 -9.38 14.10
N GLN A 84 -11.66 -9.76 15.23
CA GLN A 84 -12.75 -10.75 15.30
C GLN A 84 -14.02 -10.38 14.52
N ASP A 85 -14.29 -9.09 14.32
CA ASP A 85 -15.49 -8.62 13.61
C ASP A 85 -15.17 -8.10 12.20
N SER A 86 -14.06 -8.56 11.61
CA SER A 86 -13.68 -8.23 10.23
C SER A 86 -14.20 -9.28 9.27
N LYS A 87 -14.56 -8.89 8.04
CA LYS A 87 -14.94 -9.87 7.01
C LYS A 87 -13.80 -10.84 6.68
N ARG A 88 -12.55 -10.41 6.86
CA ARG A 88 -11.39 -11.30 6.76
C ARG A 88 -11.42 -12.40 7.82
N HIS A 89 -11.77 -12.05 9.06
CA HIS A 89 -11.98 -13.06 10.11
C HIS A 89 -13.12 -13.99 9.73
N ASP A 90 -14.24 -13.47 9.23
CA ASP A 90 -15.37 -14.29 8.76
C ASP A 90 -14.95 -15.26 7.64
N ALA A 91 -14.14 -14.80 6.68
CA ALA A 91 -13.61 -15.63 5.60
C ALA A 91 -12.69 -16.73 6.11
N LEU A 92 -11.75 -16.40 7.01
CA LEU A 92 -10.86 -17.39 7.64
C LEU A 92 -11.63 -18.38 8.51
N MET A 93 -12.67 -17.92 9.22
CA MET A 93 -13.61 -18.80 9.89
C MET A 93 -14.28 -19.73 8.90
N GLY A 94 -14.79 -19.24 7.78
CA GLY A 94 -15.41 -20.04 6.71
C GLY A 94 -14.48 -21.15 6.20
N THR A 95 -13.25 -20.82 5.83
CA THR A 95 -12.26 -21.82 5.40
C THR A 95 -11.95 -22.83 6.51
N LEU A 96 -11.82 -22.39 7.76
CA LEU A 96 -11.64 -23.30 8.90
C LEU A 96 -12.86 -24.22 9.08
N CYS A 97 -14.08 -23.73 8.83
CA CYS A 97 -15.31 -24.54 8.89
C CYS A 97 -15.27 -25.66 7.86
N GLU A 98 -14.93 -25.32 6.62
CA GLU A 98 -14.82 -26.25 5.50
C GLU A 98 -13.79 -27.34 5.81
N LEU A 99 -12.60 -26.94 6.28
CA LEU A 99 -11.54 -27.87 6.69
C LEU A 99 -12.00 -28.84 7.80
N LEU A 100 -12.77 -28.35 8.77
CA LEU A 100 -13.25 -29.16 9.89
C LEU A 100 -14.55 -29.92 9.59
N GLY A 101 -15.19 -29.69 8.44
CA GLY A 101 -16.50 -30.24 8.10
C GLY A 101 -17.57 -29.93 9.15
N GLU A 102 -17.52 -28.75 9.78
CA GLU A 102 -18.47 -28.32 10.83
C GLU A 102 -19.18 -27.03 10.41
N GLN A 103 -20.48 -26.91 10.74
CA GLN A 103 -21.22 -25.66 10.61
C GLN A 103 -21.20 -24.91 11.95
N PHE A 104 -20.63 -23.70 11.96
CA PHE A 104 -20.33 -22.95 13.19
C PHE A 104 -21.50 -22.10 13.71
N ALA A 105 -22.58 -21.97 12.92
CA ALA A 105 -23.76 -21.16 13.23
C ALA A 105 -24.49 -21.55 14.54
N THR A 106 -24.10 -22.64 15.21
CA THR A 106 -24.79 -23.19 16.39
C THR A 106 -23.96 -23.25 17.67
N LYS A 107 -22.68 -22.82 17.69
CA LYS A 107 -21.80 -22.98 18.87
C LYS A 107 -21.15 -21.67 19.35
N PRO A 108 -21.55 -21.13 20.51
CA PRO A 108 -20.98 -19.90 21.09
C PRO A 108 -19.50 -20.02 21.52
N SER A 109 -18.96 -21.23 21.68
CA SER A 109 -17.60 -21.43 22.19
C SER A 109 -16.50 -21.23 21.15
N LEU A 110 -16.86 -21.06 19.87
CA LEU A 110 -15.91 -20.94 18.74
C LEU A 110 -15.79 -19.50 18.21
N SER A 111 -16.62 -18.56 18.68
CA SER A 111 -16.59 -17.14 18.32
C SER A 111 -15.39 -16.36 18.88
N LYS A 112 -14.55 -17.00 19.72
CA LYS A 112 -13.36 -16.38 20.32
C LYS A 112 -12.07 -16.65 19.56
N LYS A 113 -12.12 -17.35 18.41
CA LYS A 113 -10.90 -17.65 17.65
C LYS A 113 -10.21 -16.36 17.21
N THR A 114 -8.89 -16.35 17.32
CA THR A 114 -8.02 -15.26 16.85
C THR A 114 -7.07 -15.85 15.83
N PHE A 115 -7.07 -15.28 14.63
CA PHE A 115 -6.14 -15.66 13.58
C PHE A 115 -4.94 -14.72 13.59
N TRP A 116 -3.76 -15.25 13.32
CA TRP A 116 -2.52 -14.49 13.17
C TRP A 116 -1.98 -14.69 11.77
N ILE A 117 -1.75 -13.60 11.06
CA ILE A 117 -1.26 -13.59 9.66
C ILE A 117 0.06 -12.85 9.60
N LYS A 118 0.85 -13.12 8.58
CA LYS A 118 2.10 -12.39 8.33
C LYS A 118 1.81 -10.95 7.88
N ALA A 119 2.50 -9.97 8.45
CA ALA A 119 2.26 -8.55 8.19
C ALA A 119 2.46 -8.20 6.71
N GLU A 120 3.40 -8.85 6.03
CA GLU A 120 3.69 -8.72 4.61
C GLU A 120 2.44 -9.05 3.78
N THR A 121 1.73 -10.14 4.10
CA THR A 121 0.47 -10.49 3.43
C THR A 121 -0.59 -9.41 3.61
N LEU A 122 -0.68 -8.82 4.81
CA LEU A 122 -1.63 -7.72 5.05
C LEU A 122 -1.17 -6.42 4.36
N ARG A 123 0.14 -6.21 4.24
CA ARG A 123 0.73 -5.06 3.52
C ARG A 123 0.42 -5.14 2.03
N ASP A 124 0.51 -6.32 1.44
CA ASP A 124 0.14 -6.55 0.03
C ASP A 124 -1.34 -6.30 -0.22
N GLU A 125 -2.22 -6.69 0.72
CA GLU A 125 -3.65 -6.36 0.64
C GLU A 125 -3.92 -4.86 0.75
N VAL A 126 -3.17 -4.12 1.58
CA VAL A 126 -3.24 -2.65 1.60
C VAL A 126 -2.81 -2.08 0.25
N VAL A 127 -1.79 -2.65 -0.40
CA VAL A 127 -1.36 -2.22 -1.74
C VAL A 127 -2.47 -2.44 -2.77
N LEU A 128 -3.12 -3.60 -2.74
CA LEU A 128 -4.28 -3.90 -3.59
C LEU A 128 -5.48 -2.97 -3.28
N ALA A 129 -5.68 -2.59 -2.01
CA ALA A 129 -6.74 -1.68 -1.61
C ALA A 129 -6.56 -0.27 -2.21
N PHE A 130 -5.34 0.18 -2.47
CA PHE A 130 -5.11 1.41 -3.24
C PHE A 130 -5.61 1.29 -4.68
N GLN A 131 -5.31 0.17 -5.33
CA GLN A 131 -5.76 -0.08 -6.71
C GLN A 131 -7.29 -0.16 -6.78
N ALA A 132 -7.91 -0.86 -5.83
CA ALA A 132 -9.37 -0.92 -5.72
C ALA A 132 -9.99 0.47 -5.51
N TYR A 133 -9.35 1.33 -4.71
CA TYR A 133 -9.81 2.72 -4.55
C TYR A 133 -9.63 3.54 -5.83
N ASP A 134 -8.53 3.38 -6.56
CA ASP A 134 -8.32 4.08 -7.84
C ASP A 134 -9.37 3.65 -8.89
N GLU A 135 -9.75 2.37 -8.92
CA GLU A 135 -10.71 1.83 -9.88
C GLU A 135 -12.18 2.16 -9.53
N TYR A 136 -12.56 2.01 -8.25
CA TYR A 136 -13.96 2.06 -7.83
C TYR A 136 -14.31 3.30 -6.97
N GLY A 137 -13.31 4.07 -6.55
CA GLY A 137 -13.50 5.25 -5.71
C GLY A 137 -13.93 4.92 -4.28
N THR A 138 -14.75 5.80 -3.69
CA THR A 138 -15.22 5.65 -2.31
C THR A 138 -16.30 4.55 -2.21
N PRO A 139 -16.05 3.47 -1.47
CA PRO A 139 -17.01 2.37 -1.29
C PRO A 139 -18.23 2.81 -0.45
N GLU A 140 -19.35 2.10 -0.63
CA GLU A 140 -20.60 2.38 0.07
C GLU A 140 -20.44 2.34 1.60
N GLY A 141 -21.03 3.30 2.29
CA GLY A 141 -20.94 3.41 3.76
C GLY A 141 -19.69 4.14 4.26
N PHE A 142 -18.81 4.58 3.38
CA PHE A 142 -17.71 5.49 3.70
C PHE A 142 -18.05 6.93 3.33
N ARG A 143 -17.42 7.88 4.04
CA ARG A 143 -17.50 9.32 3.79
C ARG A 143 -16.11 9.84 3.50
N ASP A 144 -16.04 10.98 2.82
CA ASP A 144 -14.77 11.65 2.52
C ASP A 144 -13.94 11.87 3.79
N ALA A 145 -12.65 11.52 3.70
CA ALA A 145 -11.75 11.71 4.82
C ALA A 145 -11.39 13.18 4.98
N LYS A 146 -11.55 13.68 6.22
CA LYS A 146 -11.24 15.07 6.59
C LYS A 146 -9.86 15.24 7.24
N LYS A 147 -9.22 14.14 7.65
CA LYS A 147 -8.07 14.20 8.57
C LYS A 147 -6.95 13.25 8.15
N TRP A 148 -7.15 11.95 8.33
CA TRP A 148 -6.07 10.97 8.15
C TRP A 148 -6.01 10.44 6.71
N PHE A 149 -4.84 10.60 6.10
CA PHE A 149 -4.49 10.05 4.80
C PHE A 149 -3.28 9.15 4.92
N VAL A 150 -3.19 8.15 4.04
CA VAL A 150 -2.06 7.23 3.91
C VAL A 150 -1.38 7.45 2.57
N LEU A 151 -0.05 7.39 2.55
CA LEU A 151 0.76 7.55 1.35
C LEU A 151 0.96 6.19 0.68
N HIS A 152 0.68 6.11 -0.62
CA HIS A 152 1.02 4.93 -1.42
C HIS A 152 2.54 4.84 -1.58
N PRO A 153 3.16 3.66 -1.30
CA PRO A 153 4.62 3.53 -1.23
C PRO A 153 5.33 3.77 -2.58
N GLU A 154 4.71 3.39 -3.70
CA GLU A 154 5.32 3.55 -5.03
C GLU A 154 4.87 4.82 -5.78
N THR A 155 3.58 5.17 -5.72
CA THR A 155 3.04 6.30 -6.48
C THR A 155 3.10 7.63 -5.74
N PHE A 156 3.39 7.60 -4.43
CA PHE A 156 3.42 8.76 -3.54
C PHE A 156 2.12 9.57 -3.53
N ARG A 157 0.99 8.95 -3.89
CA ARG A 157 -0.35 9.54 -3.79
C ARG A 157 -0.93 9.35 -2.39
N TYR A 158 -1.72 10.33 -1.95
CA TYR A 158 -2.42 10.26 -0.66
C TYR A 158 -3.83 9.74 -0.82
N TYR A 159 -4.19 8.77 0.01
CA TYR A 159 -5.50 8.15 0.02
C TYR A 159 -6.16 8.27 1.39
N PRO A 160 -7.50 8.35 1.48
CA PRO A 160 -8.22 8.32 2.74
C PRO A 160 -7.86 7.08 3.59
N ALA A 161 -7.12 7.26 4.69
CA ALA A 161 -6.60 6.14 5.49
C ALA A 161 -7.71 5.21 5.99
N LYS A 162 -8.85 5.81 6.36
CA LYS A 162 -10.03 5.05 6.80
C LYS A 162 -10.62 4.17 5.70
N ILE A 163 -10.65 4.66 4.46
CA ILE A 163 -11.21 3.92 3.33
C ILE A 163 -10.27 2.81 2.92
N ILE A 164 -8.97 3.10 2.78
CA ILE A 164 -7.98 2.10 2.41
C ILE A 164 -7.97 0.95 3.41
N TRP A 165 -7.97 1.27 4.71
CA TRP A 165 -8.08 0.25 5.75
C TRP A 165 -9.38 -0.55 5.62
N GLY A 166 -10.50 0.13 5.41
CA GLY A 166 -11.80 -0.50 5.20
C GLY A 166 -11.85 -1.46 4.02
N LEU A 167 -11.25 -1.08 2.89
CA LEU A 167 -11.12 -1.92 1.70
C LEU A 167 -10.20 -3.11 1.95
N THR A 168 -9.11 -2.91 2.69
CA THR A 168 -8.15 -3.98 3.07
C THR A 168 -8.85 -5.05 3.92
N THR A 169 -9.65 -4.63 4.91
CA THR A 169 -10.31 -5.55 5.85
C THR A 169 -11.74 -5.92 5.46
N ASP A 170 -12.23 -5.34 4.37
CA ASP A 170 -13.61 -5.36 3.88
C ASP A 170 -14.65 -4.97 4.98
N GLU A 171 -14.26 -4.04 5.87
CA GLU A 171 -15.10 -3.55 6.98
C GLU A 171 -15.93 -2.34 6.57
N LYS A 172 -17.08 -2.09 7.22
CA LYS A 172 -17.88 -0.89 6.93
C LYS A 172 -17.32 0.30 7.70
N GLY A 173 -17.45 1.50 7.12
CA GLY A 173 -16.95 2.73 7.73
C GLY A 173 -17.52 3.08 9.12
N ARG A 174 -18.59 2.42 9.57
CA ARG A 174 -19.17 2.57 10.92
C ARG A 174 -18.51 1.67 11.98
N ASP A 175 -17.78 0.63 11.56
CA ASP A 175 -17.28 -0.43 12.44
C ASP A 175 -15.92 -0.07 13.08
N PHE A 176 -15.30 1.03 12.67
CA PHE A 176 -14.02 1.53 13.19
C PHE A 176 -13.87 3.04 12.99
N THR A 177 -12.90 3.63 13.68
CA THR A 177 -12.57 5.07 13.63
C THR A 177 -11.39 5.34 12.69
N ALA A 178 -11.24 6.60 12.24
CA ALA A 178 -10.10 6.99 11.41
C ALA A 178 -8.74 6.86 12.13
N HIS A 179 -8.73 6.96 13.46
CA HIS A 179 -7.52 6.74 14.28
C HIS A 179 -7.11 5.26 14.30
N GLN A 180 -8.08 4.35 14.48
CA GLN A 180 -7.82 2.90 14.43
C GLN A 180 -7.25 2.49 13.07
N ALA A 181 -7.79 3.01 11.97
CA ALA A 181 -7.26 2.78 10.62
C ALA A 181 -5.82 3.27 10.48
N ARG A 182 -5.54 4.52 10.89
CA ARG A 182 -4.18 5.11 10.87
C ARG A 182 -3.19 4.25 11.66
N ASP A 183 -3.56 3.85 12.88
CA ASP A 183 -2.65 3.10 13.75
C ASP A 183 -2.36 1.70 13.20
N ALA A 184 -3.36 1.07 12.58
CA ALA A 184 -3.17 -0.21 11.92
C ALA A 184 -2.26 -0.10 10.67
N LEU A 185 -2.47 0.92 9.83
CA LEU A 185 -1.61 1.17 8.66
C LEU A 185 -0.17 1.49 9.05
N ARG A 186 0.06 2.26 10.13
CA ARG A 186 1.41 2.55 10.63
C ARG A 186 2.14 1.33 11.16
N LYS A 187 1.43 0.36 11.75
CA LYS A 187 2.01 -0.92 12.16
C LYS A 187 2.48 -1.78 10.97
N LEU A 188 2.01 -1.47 9.77
CA LEU A 188 2.42 -2.12 8.51
C LEU A 188 3.41 -1.25 7.72
N ASP A 189 4.06 -0.30 8.40
CA ASP A 189 5.05 0.63 7.84
C ASP A 189 4.51 1.54 6.71
N PHE A 190 3.20 1.83 6.71
CA PHE A 190 2.66 2.88 5.84
C PHE A 190 2.74 4.26 6.51
N GLN A 191 3.19 5.25 5.74
CA GLN A 191 3.20 6.63 6.19
C GLN A 191 1.77 7.20 6.20
N CYS A 192 1.30 7.61 7.38
CA CYS A 192 0.01 8.30 7.52
C CYS A 192 0.17 9.74 8.03
N VAL A 193 -0.53 10.67 7.37
CA VAL A 193 -0.46 12.11 7.62
C VAL A 193 -1.83 12.69 7.97
N ASP A 194 -1.84 13.73 8.80
CA ASP A 194 -3.00 14.55 9.09
C ASP A 194 -3.06 15.72 8.08
N ARG A 195 -4.17 15.83 7.35
CA ARG A 195 -4.42 16.89 6.36
C ARG A 195 -5.61 17.79 6.73
N SER A 196 -6.00 17.84 8.01
CA SER A 196 -7.16 18.64 8.46
C SER A 196 -6.93 20.15 8.52
N ARG A 197 -5.72 20.65 8.22
CA ARG A 197 -5.32 22.06 8.39
C ARG A 197 -4.48 22.61 7.23
N ASP A 198 -4.99 22.52 6.01
CA ASP A 198 -4.40 23.24 4.87
C ASP A 198 -4.71 24.77 4.90
N GLU A 199 -4.63 25.42 6.08
CA GLU A 199 -4.50 26.89 6.22
C GLU A 199 -3.04 27.22 6.58
N VAL A 200 -2.38 27.95 5.68
CA VAL A 200 -0.98 28.37 5.79
C VAL A 200 -0.79 29.37 6.94
N PRO A 201 0.10 29.17 7.92
CA PRO A 201 0.52 30.24 8.79
C PRO A 201 1.62 31.06 8.13
N ALA A 202 1.39 32.37 8.05
CA ALA A 202 2.39 33.38 7.73
C ALA A 202 3.55 33.37 8.74
N SER A 203 4.71 33.73 8.22
CA SER A 203 6.03 33.82 8.87
C SER A 203 6.06 34.41 10.28
N SER A 204 6.92 33.86 11.14
CA SER A 204 7.61 34.65 12.16
C SER A 204 9.08 34.24 12.24
N GLU A 205 9.96 35.23 12.10
CA GLU A 205 11.41 35.09 12.24
C GLU A 205 11.81 34.88 13.70
N SER A 206 12.70 33.92 13.95
CA SER A 206 13.62 33.97 15.09
C SER A 206 14.78 32.97 14.93
N GLY A 207 15.91 33.48 14.42
CA GLY A 207 17.22 33.36 15.06
C GLY A 207 17.86 31.99 15.35
N LYS A 208 17.43 30.88 14.74
CA LYS A 208 18.16 29.60 14.73
C LYS A 208 17.97 28.89 13.39
N PHE A 209 19.07 28.59 12.69
CA PHE A 209 19.05 27.80 11.44
C PHE A 209 19.13 26.31 11.80
N TYR A 210 18.05 25.57 11.56
CA TYR A 210 18.00 24.12 11.64
C TYR A 210 17.87 23.57 10.21
N GLU A 211 18.85 22.81 9.73
CA GLU A 211 18.77 22.06 8.46
C GLU A 211 18.22 20.65 8.72
N GLY A 212 17.39 20.12 7.82
CA GLY A 212 16.79 18.78 7.94
C GLY A 212 15.33 18.73 8.45
N ALA A 213 14.67 19.89 8.60
CA ALA A 213 13.24 19.94 8.86
C ALA A 213 12.45 19.60 7.58
N GLU A 214 11.71 18.50 7.59
CA GLU A 214 10.81 18.11 6.50
C GLU A 214 9.71 19.18 6.33
N THR A 215 9.73 19.86 5.19
CA THR A 215 8.68 20.80 4.79
C THR A 215 7.89 20.18 3.64
N LEU A 216 6.58 19.97 3.85
CA LEU A 216 5.69 19.33 2.87
C LEU A 216 5.17 20.35 1.85
N ALA A 217 5.51 20.14 0.58
CA ALA A 217 4.85 20.78 -0.56
C ALA A 217 3.81 19.80 -1.15
N VAL A 218 2.53 20.15 -1.12
CA VAL A 218 1.43 19.32 -1.64
C VAL A 218 1.34 19.50 -3.17
N GLN A 219 1.57 18.43 -3.94
CA GLN A 219 1.19 18.38 -5.37
C GLN A 219 0.00 17.44 -5.57
N SER A 220 -1.05 17.92 -6.24
CA SER A 220 -2.17 17.08 -6.69
C SER A 220 -1.76 16.29 -7.93
N LEU A 221 -1.70 14.96 -7.82
CA LEU A 221 -1.42 14.07 -8.95
C LEU A 221 -2.73 13.50 -9.50
N ARG A 222 -3.17 14.04 -10.63
CA ARG A 222 -4.24 13.46 -11.44
C ARG A 222 -3.70 12.28 -12.26
N GLU A 223 -4.52 11.25 -12.43
CA GLU A 223 -4.15 10.01 -13.13
C GLU A 223 -3.58 10.28 -14.54
N ARG A 224 -2.46 9.64 -14.88
CA ARG A 224 -1.80 9.77 -16.19
C ARG A 224 -1.81 8.41 -16.87
N ASN A 225 -2.47 8.32 -18.02
CA ASN A 225 -2.54 7.09 -18.82
C ASN A 225 -1.12 6.71 -19.32
N THR A 226 -0.60 5.57 -18.87
CA THR A 226 0.73 5.07 -19.23
C THR A 226 0.87 4.84 -20.74
N ALA A 227 -0.19 4.42 -21.43
CA ALA A 227 -0.18 4.26 -22.89
C ALA A 227 -0.09 5.62 -23.60
N ALA A 228 -0.69 6.68 -23.06
CA ALA A 228 -0.54 8.03 -23.60
C ALA A 228 0.90 8.54 -23.45
N ARG A 229 1.57 8.25 -22.32
CA ARG A 229 2.99 8.57 -22.14
C ARG A 229 3.86 7.83 -23.17
N VAL A 230 3.68 6.52 -23.32
CA VAL A 230 4.46 5.71 -24.27
C VAL A 230 4.27 6.21 -25.70
N ARG A 231 3.03 6.51 -26.11
CA ARG A 231 2.74 7.07 -27.44
C ARG A 231 3.35 8.45 -27.67
N CYS A 232 3.28 9.34 -26.68
CA CYS A 232 3.92 10.65 -26.74
C CYS A 232 5.43 10.50 -26.97
N ILE A 233 6.11 9.67 -26.18
CA ILE A 233 7.57 9.46 -26.31
C ILE A 233 7.92 8.88 -27.68
N ALA A 234 7.20 7.85 -28.14
CA ALA A 234 7.44 7.23 -29.44
C ALA A 234 7.26 8.22 -30.60
N TYR A 235 6.19 9.02 -30.56
CA TYR A 235 5.92 10.05 -31.55
C TYR A 235 7.03 11.11 -31.58
N HIS A 236 7.40 11.67 -30.43
CA HIS A 236 8.42 12.72 -30.36
C HIS A 236 9.83 12.21 -30.71
N ARG A 237 10.16 10.93 -30.40
CA ARG A 237 11.38 10.29 -30.90
C ARG A 237 11.40 10.21 -32.42
N HIS A 238 10.30 9.72 -33.01
CA HIS A 238 10.18 9.61 -34.46
C HIS A 238 10.32 10.98 -35.15
N MET A 239 9.64 12.01 -34.63
CA MET A 239 9.68 13.37 -35.16
C MET A 239 11.05 14.05 -35.03
N ASN A 240 11.86 13.67 -34.04
CA ASN A 240 13.17 14.27 -33.76
C ASN A 240 14.35 13.38 -34.20
N ASN A 241 14.19 12.63 -35.30
CA ASN A 241 15.23 11.76 -35.87
C ASN A 241 15.83 10.77 -34.85
N GLY A 242 14.99 10.21 -33.99
CA GLY A 242 15.37 9.24 -32.95
C GLY A 242 15.76 9.86 -31.61
N LYS A 243 15.91 11.19 -31.52
CA LYS A 243 16.28 11.87 -30.28
C LYS A 243 15.09 12.13 -29.36
N LEU A 244 15.33 12.15 -28.05
CA LEU A 244 14.31 12.47 -27.04
C LEU A 244 14.76 13.70 -26.24
N ALA A 245 14.69 14.85 -26.90
CA ALA A 245 15.10 16.12 -26.33
C ALA A 245 13.92 16.86 -25.65
N CYS A 246 14.24 17.65 -24.63
CA CYS A 246 13.28 18.55 -24.00
C CYS A 246 12.75 19.60 -24.99
N ALA A 247 11.43 19.71 -25.11
CA ALA A 247 10.76 20.66 -26.00
C ALA A 247 10.97 22.15 -25.64
N VAL A 248 11.51 22.44 -24.44
CA VAL A 248 11.80 23.81 -23.95
C VAL A 248 13.28 24.15 -24.14
N CYS A 249 14.19 23.36 -23.57
CA CYS A 249 15.61 23.70 -23.52
C CYS A 249 16.48 22.86 -24.47
N GLY A 250 15.93 21.84 -25.12
CA GLY A 250 16.67 20.95 -26.03
C GLY A 250 17.59 19.94 -25.34
N PHE A 251 17.57 19.85 -24.00
CA PHE A 251 18.38 18.88 -23.27
C PHE A 251 17.95 17.44 -23.59
N ASP A 252 18.89 16.60 -23.96
CA ASP A 252 18.70 15.16 -24.22
C ASP A 252 19.51 14.35 -23.19
N PHE A 253 18.82 13.50 -22.43
CA PHE A 253 19.44 12.71 -21.37
C PHE A 253 20.32 11.59 -21.92
N THR A 254 19.93 10.98 -23.04
CA THR A 254 20.73 9.93 -23.68
C THR A 254 22.02 10.53 -24.24
N GLU A 255 21.97 11.74 -24.80
CA GLU A 255 23.16 12.42 -25.33
C GLU A 255 24.18 12.78 -24.23
N VAL A 256 23.71 13.19 -23.05
CA VAL A 256 24.58 13.65 -21.95
C VAL A 256 25.00 12.52 -21.02
N TYR A 257 24.11 11.56 -20.73
CA TYR A 257 24.31 10.51 -19.73
C TYR A 257 24.38 9.09 -20.31
N GLY A 258 24.29 8.92 -21.62
CA GLY A 258 24.33 7.62 -22.28
C GLY A 258 23.14 6.73 -21.89
N GLU A 259 23.38 5.44 -21.71
CA GLU A 259 22.34 4.44 -21.39
C GLU A 259 21.54 4.78 -20.12
N LEU A 260 22.18 5.42 -19.13
CA LEU A 260 21.52 5.84 -17.89
C LEU A 260 20.40 6.86 -18.15
N GLY A 261 20.54 7.66 -19.19
CA GLY A 261 19.56 8.67 -19.59
C GLY A 261 18.45 8.16 -20.50
N GLU A 262 18.52 6.89 -20.93
CA GLU A 262 17.63 6.36 -21.97
C GLU A 262 16.17 6.34 -21.50
N GLY A 263 15.32 7.07 -22.25
CA GLY A 263 13.90 7.20 -21.93
C GLY A 263 13.58 8.06 -20.71
N PHE A 264 14.58 8.64 -20.05
CA PHE A 264 14.41 9.47 -18.87
C PHE A 264 13.96 10.89 -19.27
N ILE A 265 12.64 11.09 -19.33
CA ILE A 265 12.04 12.42 -19.56
C ILE A 265 10.65 12.52 -18.95
N ASN A 266 10.24 13.72 -18.51
CA ASN A 266 8.87 13.95 -18.05
C ASN A 266 7.96 14.26 -19.26
N VAL A 267 6.68 13.91 -19.14
CA VAL A 267 5.66 14.26 -20.15
C VAL A 267 4.69 15.25 -19.52
N HIS A 268 4.59 16.42 -20.13
CA HIS A 268 3.78 17.55 -19.69
C HIS A 268 2.53 17.70 -20.58
N HIS A 269 1.40 18.07 -19.98
CA HIS A 269 0.16 18.36 -20.73
C HIS A 269 0.16 19.82 -21.13
N LEU A 270 0.01 20.12 -22.43
CA LEU A 270 -0.09 21.50 -22.93
C LEU A 270 -1.34 22.22 -22.41
N HIS A 271 -2.41 21.47 -22.12
CA HIS A 271 -3.63 21.97 -21.51
C HIS A 271 -3.76 21.33 -20.12
N PRO A 272 -3.56 22.10 -19.03
CA PRO A 272 -3.61 21.57 -17.69
C PRO A 272 -5.00 20.99 -17.40
N MET A 273 -5.02 19.75 -16.93
CA MET A 273 -6.25 19.02 -16.63
C MET A 273 -7.11 19.75 -15.58
N SER A 274 -6.54 20.57 -14.70
CA SER A 274 -7.24 21.33 -13.64
C SER A 274 -8.33 22.28 -14.15
N GLU A 275 -8.36 22.62 -15.44
CA GLU A 275 -9.37 23.50 -16.04
C GLU A 275 -10.56 22.73 -16.66
N ALA A 276 -10.44 21.41 -16.82
CA ALA A 276 -11.48 20.58 -17.42
C ALA A 276 -12.47 20.05 -16.37
N LYS A 277 -13.73 20.47 -16.47
CA LYS A 277 -14.86 20.04 -15.61
C LYS A 277 -15.33 18.58 -15.86
N SER A 278 -14.74 17.87 -16.80
CA SER A 278 -15.10 16.48 -17.17
C SER A 278 -13.89 15.69 -17.68
N GLU A 279 -14.05 14.37 -17.81
CA GLU A 279 -13.13 13.50 -18.58
C GLU A 279 -12.96 14.02 -20.01
N ARG A 280 -11.74 13.99 -20.52
CA ARG A 280 -11.41 14.37 -21.89
C ARG A 280 -10.50 13.32 -22.50
N GLN A 281 -10.75 12.99 -23.77
CA GLN A 281 -9.83 12.20 -24.58
C GLN A 281 -8.53 13.00 -24.82
N VAL A 282 -7.41 12.47 -24.33
CA VAL A 282 -6.07 13.01 -24.59
C VAL A 282 -5.57 12.45 -25.92
N VAL A 283 -5.12 13.32 -26.82
CA VAL A 283 -4.41 12.94 -28.05
C VAL A 283 -2.91 13.09 -27.78
N PRO A 284 -2.16 12.00 -27.50
CA PRO A 284 -0.78 12.09 -27.02
C PRO A 284 0.17 12.90 -27.91
N GLU A 285 -0.07 12.90 -29.22
CA GLU A 285 0.75 13.61 -30.21
C GLU A 285 0.54 15.13 -30.19
N LYS A 286 -0.63 15.58 -29.70
CA LYS A 286 -1.06 16.99 -29.73
C LYS A 286 -1.17 17.62 -28.36
N ASP A 287 -1.48 16.84 -27.33
CA ASP A 287 -1.77 17.34 -25.99
C ASP A 287 -0.59 17.12 -25.02
N LEU A 288 0.40 16.30 -25.40
CA LEU A 288 1.53 15.92 -24.56
C LEU A 288 2.87 16.28 -25.19
N VAL A 289 3.80 16.76 -24.36
CA VAL A 289 5.14 17.16 -24.78
C VAL A 289 6.23 16.65 -23.83
N PRO A 290 7.38 16.20 -24.34
CA PRO A 290 8.51 15.81 -23.51
C PRO A 290 9.24 17.03 -22.94
N VAL A 291 9.45 17.07 -21.63
CA VAL A 291 10.20 18.12 -20.94
C VAL A 291 11.15 17.52 -19.90
N CYS A 292 12.32 18.11 -19.69
CA CYS A 292 13.22 17.65 -18.63
C CYS A 292 12.65 17.99 -17.25
N PRO A 293 13.08 17.30 -16.17
CA PRO A 293 12.62 17.58 -14.80
C PRO A 293 12.79 19.05 -14.38
N ASN A 294 13.89 19.70 -14.79
CA ASN A 294 14.15 21.09 -14.46
C ASN A 294 13.15 22.05 -15.14
N CYS A 295 12.91 21.89 -16.44
CA CYS A 295 11.91 22.68 -17.16
C CYS A 295 10.50 22.39 -16.65
N HIS A 296 10.18 21.13 -16.35
CA HIS A 296 8.90 20.75 -15.75
C HIS A 296 8.66 21.47 -14.41
N ALA A 297 9.68 21.53 -13.55
CA ALA A 297 9.61 22.24 -12.28
C ALA A 297 9.42 23.77 -12.49
N MET A 298 10.09 24.36 -13.49
CA MET A 298 9.97 25.80 -13.77
C MET A 298 8.64 26.19 -14.40
N ILE A 299 8.05 25.33 -15.24
CA ILE A 299 6.69 25.52 -15.78
C ILE A 299 5.69 25.73 -14.63
N HIS A 300 5.82 24.93 -13.57
CA HIS A 300 4.91 24.93 -12.41
C HIS A 300 5.37 25.79 -11.22
N ARG A 301 6.49 26.51 -11.35
CA ARG A 301 7.07 27.28 -10.24
C ARG A 301 6.13 28.41 -9.82
N GLY A 302 5.77 28.42 -8.53
CA GLY A 302 4.87 29.42 -7.94
C GLY A 302 3.38 29.13 -8.15
N GLY A 303 3.00 27.88 -8.46
CA GLY A 303 1.60 27.50 -8.66
C GLY A 303 0.98 27.96 -9.98
N MET A 304 1.77 28.58 -10.86
CA MET A 304 1.36 28.95 -12.22
C MET A 304 1.63 27.79 -13.19
N THR A 305 0.99 27.79 -14.36
CA THR A 305 1.36 26.89 -15.47
C THR A 305 1.73 27.76 -16.67
N ARG A 306 3.04 27.98 -16.86
CA ARG A 306 3.55 28.79 -17.98
C ARG A 306 3.45 28.04 -19.29
N THR A 307 3.24 28.75 -20.40
CA THR A 307 3.25 28.15 -21.72
C THR A 307 4.67 27.70 -22.11
N LEU A 308 4.78 26.75 -23.03
CA LEU A 308 6.10 26.34 -23.55
C LEU A 308 6.82 27.50 -24.23
N ASP A 309 6.10 28.40 -24.89
CA ASP A 309 6.70 29.52 -25.61
C ASP A 309 7.27 30.57 -24.64
N ASP A 310 6.56 30.87 -23.55
CA ASP A 310 7.08 31.71 -22.47
C ASP A 310 8.35 31.09 -21.87
N MET A 311 8.33 29.78 -21.64
CA MET A 311 9.49 29.07 -21.09
C MET A 311 10.68 29.04 -22.05
N ARG A 312 10.45 28.89 -23.36
CA ARG A 312 11.50 28.97 -24.38
C ARG A 312 12.12 30.36 -24.39
N GLU A 313 11.33 31.41 -24.33
CA GLU A 313 11.83 32.79 -24.28
C GLU A 313 12.60 33.09 -22.98
N ILE A 314 12.12 32.61 -21.83
CA ILE A 314 12.83 32.75 -20.55
C ILE A 314 14.18 32.02 -20.60
N VAL A 315 14.21 30.78 -21.08
CA VAL A 315 15.46 29.99 -21.18
C VAL A 315 16.42 30.62 -22.19
N LYS A 316 15.91 31.14 -23.32
CA LYS A 316 16.72 31.82 -24.33
C LYS A 316 17.33 33.12 -23.82
N LYS A 317 16.62 33.89 -23.00
CA LYS A 317 17.11 35.12 -22.36
C LYS A 317 18.05 34.85 -21.17
N GLY A 318 17.84 33.75 -20.46
CA GLY A 318 18.61 33.37 -19.25
C GLY A 318 19.86 32.54 -19.52
N ARG A 319 20.03 31.98 -20.73
CA ARG A 319 21.31 31.43 -21.19
C ARG A 319 22.26 32.59 -21.47
N ILE A 320 22.95 33.06 -20.43
CA ILE A 320 24.15 33.88 -20.60
C ILE A 320 25.14 33.00 -21.36
N ALA A 321 25.55 33.48 -22.53
CA ALA A 321 26.50 32.81 -23.42
C ALA A 321 27.85 32.59 -22.74
#